data_AF-A0A948Z8R0-F1
#
_entry.id   AF-A0A948Z8R0-F1
#
_cell.length_a   1.000
_cell.length_b   1.000
_cell.length_c   1.000
_cell.angle_alpha   90.00
_cell.angle_beta   90.00
_cell.angle_gamma   90.00
#
_symmetry.space_group_name_H-M   'P 1'
#
loop_
_entity.id
_entity.type
_entity.pdbx_description
1 polymer ?
#
loop_
_entity_poly.entity_id
_entity_poly.type
_entity_poly.pdbx_seq_one_letter_code
_entity_poly.pdbx_strand_id
1 'polypeptide(L)'
;IIGGVILLKSAGMARFMNKNVAGVFVPIPLIKEMTDTKDRVKKSVEIAASIVKRLKDLCQGVHIMALGWEKMIPAVLDQAGV
;
A
#
# COMPACT_ATOMS: atom_id res chain seq x y z
N ILE A 1 3.87 -15.48 11.01
CA ILE A 1 2.78 -14.89 10.19
C ILE A 1 3.42 -13.92 9.20
N ILE A 2 2.91 -13.86 7.96
CA ILE A 2 3.36 -12.92 6.93
C ILE A 2 2.23 -11.91 6.68
N GLY A 3 2.56 -10.62 6.73
CA GLY A 3 1.60 -9.55 6.43
C GLY A 3 1.47 -9.30 4.93
N GLY A 4 0.26 -9.33 4.38
CA GLY A 4 0.01 -8.99 2.99
C GLY A 4 -0.08 -7.47 2.79
N VAL A 5 0.64 -6.92 1.81
CA VAL A 5 0.60 -5.49 1.46
C VAL A 5 0.32 -5.33 -0.02
N ILE A 6 -0.78 -4.66 -0.35
CA ILE A 6 -1.14 -4.33 -1.74
C ILE A 6 -0.70 -2.90 -2.04
N LEU A 7 0.05 -2.73 -3.13
CA LEU A 7 0.46 -1.41 -3.58
C LEU A 7 -0.69 -0.71 -4.31
N LEU A 8 -1.43 0.14 -3.61
CA LEU A 8 -2.52 0.92 -4.18
C LEU A 8 -1.95 1.94 -5.17
N LYS A 9 -2.44 1.95 -6.42
CA LYS A 9 -1.96 2.85 -7.48
C LYS A 9 -2.74 4.16 -7.59
N SER A 10 -3.96 4.17 -7.06
CA SER A 10 -4.85 5.33 -7.09
C SER A 10 -5.99 5.20 -6.10
N ALA A 11 -6.65 6.32 -5.81
CA ALA A 11 -7.91 6.33 -5.07
C ALA A 11 -9.03 5.55 -5.79
N GLY A 12 -9.01 5.54 -7.13
CA GLY A 12 -9.94 4.75 -7.94
C GLY A 12 -9.78 3.24 -7.69
N MET A 13 -8.54 2.77 -7.65
CA MET A 13 -8.23 1.38 -7.31
C MET A 13 -8.68 1.05 -5.87
N ALA A 14 -8.40 1.92 -4.90
CA ALA A 14 -8.85 1.72 -3.53
C ALA A 14 -10.38 1.60 -3.40
N ARG A 15 -11.12 2.48 -4.08
CA ARG A 15 -12.60 2.40 -4.14
C ARG A 15 -13.08 1.13 -4.83
N PHE A 16 -12.41 0.72 -5.91
CA PHE A 16 -12.72 -0.53 -6.61
C PHE A 16 -12.54 -1.73 -5.68
N MET A 17 -11.47 -1.77 -4.90
CA MET A 17 -11.20 -2.86 -3.96
C MET A 17 -12.30 -2.95 -2.90
N ASN A 18 -12.70 -1.84 -2.28
CA ASN A 18 -13.81 -1.82 -1.32
C ASN A 18 -15.13 -2.34 -1.90
N LYS A 19 -15.40 -2.05 -3.17
CA LYS A 19 -16.66 -2.42 -3.81
C LYS A 19 -16.68 -3.87 -4.30
N ASN A 20 -15.54 -4.39 -4.77
CA ASN A 20 -15.51 -5.61 -5.57
C ASN A 20 -14.66 -6.75 -4.98
N VAL A 21 -13.85 -6.50 -3.94
CA VAL A 21 -12.99 -7.52 -3.35
C VAL A 21 -13.50 -7.87 -1.96
N ALA A 22 -14.11 -9.05 -1.85
CA ALA A 22 -14.66 -9.54 -0.59
C ALA A 22 -13.57 -9.61 0.50
N GLY A 23 -13.90 -9.11 1.69
CA GLY A 23 -12.97 -9.08 2.82
C GLY A 23 -11.88 -8.00 2.75
N VAL A 24 -11.85 -7.16 1.71
CA VAL A 24 -10.94 -6.01 1.65
C VAL A 24 -11.65 -4.74 2.08
N PHE A 25 -10.98 -3.99 2.94
CA PHE A 25 -11.40 -2.66 3.36
C PHE A 25 -10.20 -1.70 3.36
N VAL A 26 -10.29 -0.65 2.54
CA VAL A 26 -9.39 0.48 2.50
C VAL A 26 -10.05 1.65 3.23
N PRO A 27 -9.44 2.17 4.31
CA PRO A 27 -9.97 3.29 5.07
C PRO A 27 -10.19 4.57 4.24
N ILE A 28 -11.27 5.31 4.55
CA ILE A 28 -11.60 6.58 3.88
C ILE A 28 -10.44 7.60 3.94
N PRO A 29 -9.72 7.78 5.08
CA PRO A 29 -8.59 8.71 5.13
C PRO A 29 -7.50 8.38 4.10
N LEU A 30 -7.19 7.10 3.90
CA LEU A 30 -6.23 6.66 2.89
C LEU A 30 -6.71 6.98 1.46
N ILE A 31 -7.99 6.74 1.17
CA ILE A 31 -8.58 7.09 -0.13
C ILE A 31 -8.50 8.60 -0.37
N LYS A 32 -8.72 9.42 0.68
CA LYS A 32 -8.62 10.88 0.61
C LYS A 32 -7.19 11.33 0.34
N GLU A 33 -6.20 10.80 1.06
CA GLU A 33 -4.77 11.09 0.79
C GLU A 33 -4.37 10.76 -0.66
N MET A 34 -4.87 9.65 -1.19
CA MET A 34 -4.64 9.28 -2.60
C MET A 34 -5.41 10.14 -3.60
N THR A 35 -6.48 10.81 -3.18
CA THR A 35 -7.28 11.70 -4.04
C THR A 35 -6.66 13.10 -4.08
N ASP A 36 -6.17 13.58 -2.94
CA ASP A 36 -5.67 14.95 -2.77
C ASP A 36 -4.21 15.11 -3.23
N THR A 37 -3.47 14.00 -3.40
CA THR A 37 -2.07 14.05 -3.83
C THR A 37 -1.92 14.46 -5.31
N LYS A 38 -0.94 15.34 -5.57
CA LYS A 38 -0.47 15.66 -6.92
C LYS A 38 0.51 14.63 -7.48
N ASP A 39 1.21 13.94 -6.58
CA ASP A 39 2.15 12.87 -6.93
C ASP A 39 1.61 11.53 -6.39
N ARG A 40 1.00 10.77 -7.30
CA ARG A 40 0.38 9.48 -6.95
C ARG A 40 1.42 8.41 -6.68
N VAL A 41 2.55 8.43 -7.40
CA VAL A 41 3.58 7.40 -7.26
C VAL A 41 4.22 7.52 -5.88
N LYS A 42 4.69 8.73 -5.54
CA LYS A 42 5.27 9.01 -4.22
C LYS A 42 4.31 8.66 -3.09
N LYS A 43 3.05 9.11 -3.17
CA LYS A 43 2.05 8.82 -2.14
C LYS A 43 1.77 7.33 -1.98
N SER A 44 1.75 6.58 -3.09
CA SER A 44 1.53 5.12 -3.05
C SER A 44 2.67 4.40 -2.34
N VAL A 45 3.92 4.80 -2.63
CA VAL A 45 5.12 4.28 -1.97
C VAL A 45 5.10 4.62 -0.48
N GLU A 46 4.81 5.87 -0.11
CA GLU A 46 4.71 6.32 1.29
C GLU A 46 3.71 5.50 2.10
N ILE A 47 2.51 5.26 1.53
CA ILE A 47 1.45 4.47 2.17
C ILE A 47 1.91 3.03 2.39
N ALA A 48 2.45 2.39 1.35
CA ALA A 48 2.90 1.00 1.44
C ALA A 48 4.06 0.86 2.44
N ALA A 49 5.05 1.75 2.40
CA ALA A 49 6.19 1.75 3.32
C ALA A 49 5.74 1.95 4.78
N SER A 50 4.80 2.86 5.03
CA SER A 50 4.21 3.07 6.36
C SER A 50 3.53 1.81 6.89
N ILE A 51 2.79 1.09 6.05
CA ILE A 51 2.16 -0.19 6.42
C ILE A 51 3.22 -1.25 6.72
N VAL A 52 4.22 -1.42 5.84
CA VAL A 52 5.32 -2.38 6.04
C VAL A 52 6.05 -2.11 7.36
N LYS A 53 6.37 -0.85 7.65
CA LYS A 53 7.04 -0.46 8.90
C LYS A 53 6.21 -0.83 10.13
N ARG A 54 4.89 -0.61 10.10
CA ARG A 54 3.99 -0.99 11.20
C ARG A 54 3.82 -2.50 11.36
N LEU A 55 3.98 -3.26 10.29
CA LEU A 55 3.90 -4.73 10.32
C LEU A 55 5.16 -5.37 10.91
N LYS A 56 6.30 -4.66 10.99
CA LYS A 56 7.58 -5.18 11.48
C LYS A 56 7.48 -5.77 12.89
N ASP A 57 6.69 -5.15 13.76
CA ASP A 57 6.51 -5.59 15.15
C ASP A 57 5.42 -6.67 15.30
N LEU A 58 4.69 -6.98 14.23
CA LEU A 58 3.53 -7.87 14.23
C LEU A 58 3.73 -9.14 13.39
N CYS A 59 4.65 -9.12 12.43
CA CYS A 59 4.85 -10.16 11.43
C CYS A 59 6.34 -10.41 11.18
N GLN A 60 6.70 -11.66 10.89
CA GLN A 60 8.08 -12.05 10.56
C GLN A 60 8.48 -11.73 9.11
N GLY A 61 7.55 -11.21 8.31
CA GLY A 61 7.80 -10.85 6.92
C GLY A 61 6.57 -10.21 6.26
N VAL A 62 6.77 -9.73 5.04
CA VAL A 62 5.71 -9.13 4.22
C VAL A 62 5.64 -9.78 2.85
N HIS A 63 4.43 -10.01 2.36
CA HIS A 63 4.17 -10.39 0.97
C HIS A 63 3.62 -9.17 0.23
N ILE A 64 4.41 -8.61 -0.68
CA ILE A 64 4.05 -7.41 -1.45
C ILE A 64 3.39 -7.81 -2.77
N MET A 65 2.13 -7.44 -2.93
CA MET A 65 1.38 -7.58 -4.17
C MET A 65 1.48 -6.28 -4.98
N ALA A 66 2.48 -6.20 -5.86
CA ALA A 66 2.80 -5.01 -6.64
C ALA A 66 1.89 -4.79 -7.86
N LEU A 67 1.25 -5.84 -8.36
CA LEU A 67 0.27 -5.79 -9.45
C LEU A 67 0.80 -5.07 -10.72
N GLY A 68 2.04 -5.28 -11.14
CA GLY A 68 2.66 -4.60 -12.28
C GLY A 68 3.42 -3.32 -11.94
N TRP A 69 3.65 -3.02 -10.66
CA TRP A 69 4.47 -1.90 -10.15
C TRP A 69 5.73 -2.39 -9.44
N GLU A 70 6.31 -3.50 -9.87
CA GLU A 70 7.45 -4.17 -9.23
C GLU A 70 8.67 -3.25 -9.10
N LYS A 71 8.86 -2.34 -10.06
CA LYS A 71 9.91 -1.30 -10.02
C LYS A 71 9.84 -0.36 -8.81
N MET A 72 8.69 -0.27 -8.13
CA MET A 72 8.51 0.56 -6.94
C MET A 72 8.85 -0.19 -5.65
N ILE A 73 9.03 -1.52 -5.69
CA ILE A 73 9.33 -2.34 -4.52
C ILE A 73 10.60 -1.84 -3.80
N PRO A 74 11.74 -1.56 -4.49
CA PRO A 74 12.92 -1.06 -3.79
C PRO A 74 12.65 0.21 -2.99
N ALA A 75 11.96 1.19 -3.59
CA ALA A 75 11.62 2.44 -2.91
C ALA A 75 10.71 2.23 -1.68
N VAL A 76 9.80 1.25 -1.73
CA VAL A 76 8.96 0.89 -0.58
C VAL A 76 9.80 0.30 0.55
N LEU A 77 10.72 -0.62 0.23
CA LEU A 77 11.61 -1.26 1.21
C LEU A 77 12.58 -0.26 1.84
N ASP A 78 13.23 0.56 1.01
CA ASP A 78 14.14 1.62 1.43
C ASP A 78 13.45 2.58 2.41
N GLN A 79 12.24 3.04 2.06
CA GLN A 79 11.49 3.97 2.91
C GLN A 79 10.95 3.30 4.19
N ALA A 80 10.67 1.99 4.16
CA ALA A 80 10.27 1.22 5.32
C ALA A 80 11.44 0.88 6.27
N GLY A 81 12.69 1.01 5.80
CA GLY A 81 13.89 0.69 6.57
C GLY A 81 14.07 -0.81 6.78
N VAL A 82 13.84 -1.58 5.71
CA VAL A 82 14.00 -3.04 5.63
C VAL A 82 14.84 -3.45 4.44
#